data_AF-A0A7H4GL71-F1
#
_entry.id   AF-A0A7H4GL71-F1
#
_cell.length_a   1.000
_cell.length_b   1.000
_cell.length_c   1.000
_cell.angle_alpha   90.00
_cell.angle_beta   90.00
_cell.angle_gamma   90.00
#
_symmetry.space_group_name_H-M   'P 1'
#
loop_
_entity.id
_entity.type
_entity.pdbx_description
1 polymer ?
#
loop_
_entity_poly.entity_id
_entity_poly.type
_entity_poly.pdbx_seq_one_letter_code
_entity_poly.pdbx_strand_id
1 'polypeptide(L)'
;MKTVLLAGLMLAALPCAHAGVFIFAEGTNGLAPNANLITHPTGYTGADNQHLSISVCIHPDSESKTELEIPVRNSITVWNQFTPTQGNVNRPDPELDVSEVDAESVLLHEVGHCIGLAHPNLASESGLSGSDAHYAKTLEGPNDVYDLDPGADQVIGTRDDQRGDDLNLNWFHESSNDPFSWPATIDGSTYSVDVSDLPTGHEFVEIAGWDVWDERELDHTIAVMFQGITNSETRRELNHDDAAMIRLAMGGTDRTQGTAKDYTYELEYGGVDDDCDITVKMTGQSFGVCQVSATSISTNHFSISSAEIELGSTSEFNWHFNTELLEEFQIFHDRFEQE
;
A
#
# COMPACT_ATOMS: atom_id res chain seq x y z
N MET A 1 -48.33 31.54 -23.70
CA MET A 1 -47.02 30.86 -23.65
C MET A 1 -46.66 30.66 -22.19
N LYS A 2 -46.66 29.40 -21.71
CA LYS A 2 -46.15 29.05 -20.38
C LYS A 2 -44.68 28.72 -20.53
N THR A 3 -43.81 29.54 -19.98
CA THR A 3 -42.37 29.29 -19.93
C THR A 3 -42.11 28.33 -18.78
N VAL A 4 -41.72 27.09 -19.10
CA VAL A 4 -41.19 26.12 -18.15
C VAL A 4 -39.71 26.47 -17.99
N LEU A 5 -39.30 26.91 -16.79
CA LEU A 5 -37.88 26.99 -16.44
C LEU A 5 -37.42 25.57 -16.08
N LEU A 6 -36.64 24.94 -16.95
CA LEU A 6 -35.86 23.76 -16.61
C LEU A 6 -34.66 24.25 -15.80
N ALA A 7 -34.66 24.05 -14.49
CA ALA A 7 -33.46 24.12 -13.69
C ALA A 7 -32.62 22.88 -14.02
N GLY A 8 -31.58 23.05 -14.83
CA GLY A 8 -30.57 22.02 -15.02
C GLY A 8 -29.80 21.83 -13.72
N LEU A 9 -30.03 20.71 -13.04
CA LEU A 9 -29.15 20.23 -12.00
C LEU A 9 -27.83 19.83 -12.69
N MET A 10 -26.79 20.65 -12.57
CA MET A 10 -25.43 20.19 -12.87
C MET A 10 -25.06 19.20 -11.76
N LEU A 11 -25.08 17.92 -12.10
CA LEU A 11 -24.32 16.91 -11.37
C LEU A 11 -22.84 17.25 -11.60
N ALA A 12 -22.21 17.91 -10.63
CA ALA A 12 -20.76 18.00 -10.60
C ALA A 12 -20.26 16.59 -10.26
N ALA A 13 -19.57 15.94 -11.20
CA ALA A 13 -18.76 14.78 -10.88
C ALA A 13 -17.67 15.27 -9.90
N LEU A 14 -17.71 14.79 -8.67
CA LEU A 14 -16.67 15.04 -7.68
C LEU A 14 -15.44 14.20 -8.08
N PRO A 15 -14.23 14.79 -8.14
CA PRO A 15 -13.01 14.03 -8.34
C PRO A 15 -12.55 13.31 -7.07
N CYS A 16 -12.03 12.11 -7.32
CA CYS A 16 -11.39 11.07 -6.52
C CYS A 16 -9.98 11.46 -6.00
N ALA A 17 -9.45 10.87 -4.88
CA ALA A 17 -8.06 10.36 -4.69
C ALA A 17 -7.45 10.35 -3.27
N HIS A 18 -6.30 9.67 -3.08
CA HIS A 18 -5.96 8.69 -2.02
C HIS A 18 -5.07 9.10 -0.82
N ALA A 19 -4.54 8.16 0.01
CA ALA A 19 -3.65 8.29 1.19
C ALA A 19 -2.72 7.07 1.53
N GLY A 20 -1.39 7.15 1.38
CA GLY A 20 -0.49 6.02 1.75
C GLY A 20 0.94 6.38 2.19
N VAL A 21 1.73 5.40 2.65
CA VAL A 21 3.03 5.66 3.34
C VAL A 21 4.17 4.85 2.70
N PHE A 22 5.42 5.35 2.83
CA PHE A 22 6.63 4.62 2.46
C PHE A 22 7.40 4.11 3.68
N ILE A 23 8.04 2.94 3.54
CA ILE A 23 8.97 2.45 4.57
C ILE A 23 10.08 3.47 4.83
N PHE A 24 10.58 3.49 6.06
CA PHE A 24 11.59 4.44 6.58
C PHE A 24 11.10 5.88 6.82
N ALA A 25 9.87 6.25 6.48
CA ALA A 25 9.33 7.58 6.77
C ALA A 25 9.28 7.91 8.28
N GLU A 26 9.08 6.91 9.13
CA GLU A 26 9.12 7.04 10.60
C GLU A 26 10.52 7.28 11.17
N GLY A 27 11.58 7.15 10.36
CA GLY A 27 12.96 7.21 10.81
C GLY A 27 13.43 5.91 11.46
N THR A 28 14.41 5.24 10.84
CA THR A 28 15.06 4.05 11.42
C THR A 28 16.58 4.13 11.22
N ASN A 29 17.34 3.34 12.00
CA ASN A 29 18.79 3.18 11.83
C ASN A 29 19.60 4.50 11.82
N GLY A 30 19.17 5.49 12.61
CA GLY A 30 19.83 6.80 12.71
C GLY A 30 19.37 7.83 11.68
N LEU A 31 18.37 7.49 10.85
CA LEU A 31 17.63 8.48 10.07
C LEU A 31 16.62 9.17 10.98
N ALA A 32 16.57 10.50 10.88
CA ALA A 32 15.47 11.24 11.48
C ALA A 32 14.17 10.95 10.69
N PRO A 33 13.02 10.99 11.36
CA PRO A 33 11.73 10.93 10.68
C PRO A 33 11.60 11.93 9.54
N ASN A 34 10.90 11.53 8.48
CA ASN A 34 10.69 12.36 7.31
C ASN A 34 9.46 11.89 6.53
N ALA A 35 8.34 12.60 6.70
CA ALA A 35 7.11 12.35 5.96
C ALA A 35 7.28 12.45 4.44
N ASN A 36 8.24 13.26 3.95
CA ASN A 36 8.49 13.42 2.52
C ASN A 36 9.34 12.30 1.91
N LEU A 37 9.74 11.29 2.69
CA LEU A 37 10.59 10.20 2.23
C LEU A 37 9.81 9.29 1.28
N ILE A 38 10.42 8.95 0.15
CA ILE A 38 9.95 7.94 -0.80
C ILE A 38 11.00 6.83 -0.87
N THR A 39 10.55 5.61 -0.62
CA THR A 39 11.39 4.42 -0.78
C THR A 39 11.05 3.72 -2.09
N HIS A 40 12.09 3.45 -2.86
CA HIS A 40 12.03 2.83 -4.17
C HIS A 40 12.47 1.37 -4.09
N PRO A 41 12.03 0.53 -5.04
CA PRO A 41 12.45 -0.86 -5.10
C PRO A 41 13.96 -1.04 -5.33
N THR A 42 14.40 -2.30 -5.16
CA THR A 42 15.77 -2.72 -5.46
C THR A 42 16.17 -2.36 -6.88
N GLY A 43 17.40 -1.88 -7.04
CA GLY A 43 17.98 -1.56 -8.34
C GLY A 43 17.68 -0.14 -8.85
N TYR A 44 16.75 0.61 -8.27
CA TYR A 44 16.55 2.02 -8.63
C TYR A 44 17.76 2.88 -8.25
N THR A 45 18.25 3.68 -9.19
CA THR A 45 19.47 4.49 -8.99
C THR A 45 19.22 6.00 -9.11
N GLY A 46 18.00 6.44 -9.37
CA GLY A 46 17.71 7.84 -9.72
C GLY A 46 18.07 8.21 -11.17
N ALA A 47 18.44 7.21 -11.98
CA ALA A 47 18.70 7.37 -13.41
C ALA A 47 17.41 7.61 -14.20
N ASP A 48 17.55 8.29 -15.32
CA ASP A 48 16.43 8.69 -16.16
C ASP A 48 15.81 7.48 -16.91
N ASN A 49 14.48 7.39 -16.95
CA ASN A 49 13.70 6.36 -17.67
C ASN A 49 14.18 4.93 -17.38
N GLN A 50 14.50 4.64 -16.13
CA GLN A 50 15.01 3.32 -15.75
C GLN A 50 13.88 2.28 -15.85
N HIS A 51 14.22 1.07 -16.28
CA HIS A 51 13.35 -0.09 -16.14
C HIS A 51 14.01 -1.07 -15.17
N LEU A 52 13.25 -1.49 -14.16
CA LEU A 52 13.71 -2.41 -13.11
C LEU A 52 13.09 -3.78 -13.36
N SER A 53 13.93 -4.81 -13.47
CA SER A 53 13.50 -6.20 -13.38
C SER A 53 13.88 -6.69 -12.00
N ILE A 54 12.89 -7.08 -11.20
CA ILE A 54 13.04 -7.43 -9.79
C ILE A 54 12.65 -8.89 -9.62
N SER A 55 13.64 -9.72 -9.34
CA SER A 55 13.43 -11.15 -9.16
C SER A 55 12.83 -11.48 -7.80
N VAL A 56 11.80 -12.32 -7.78
CA VAL A 56 11.13 -12.82 -6.57
C VAL A 56 11.23 -14.34 -6.55
N CYS A 57 11.86 -14.89 -5.51
CA CYS A 57 12.15 -16.32 -5.41
C CYS A 57 11.69 -16.90 -4.09
N ILE A 58 11.45 -18.21 -4.08
CA ILE A 58 11.19 -18.97 -2.85
C ILE A 58 12.52 -19.55 -2.37
N HIS A 59 12.95 -19.20 -1.17
CA HIS A 59 14.20 -19.66 -0.60
C HIS A 59 14.26 -21.21 -0.55
N PRO A 60 15.40 -21.86 -0.90
CA PRO A 60 15.52 -23.32 -0.90
C PRO A 60 15.24 -23.98 0.45
N ASP A 61 15.46 -23.26 1.55
CA ASP A 61 15.16 -23.73 2.92
C ASP A 61 13.72 -23.45 3.39
N SER A 62 12.87 -22.81 2.58
CA SER A 62 11.47 -22.58 2.95
C SER A 62 10.73 -23.89 3.20
N GLU A 63 9.84 -23.91 4.20
CA GLU A 63 8.76 -24.88 4.24
C GLU A 63 7.82 -24.65 3.04
N SER A 64 7.05 -25.67 2.66
CA SER A 64 5.95 -25.54 1.69
C SER A 64 6.30 -24.86 0.35
N LYS A 65 7.53 -25.07 -0.15
CA LYS A 65 8.01 -24.43 -1.40
C LYS A 65 7.10 -24.67 -2.60
N THR A 66 6.52 -25.86 -2.69
CA THR A 66 5.65 -26.22 -3.82
C THR A 66 4.32 -25.49 -3.71
N GLU A 67 3.78 -25.41 -2.49
CA GLU A 67 2.51 -24.78 -2.18
C GLU A 67 2.58 -23.25 -2.28
N LEU A 68 3.76 -22.66 -2.08
CA LEU A 68 4.02 -21.23 -2.23
C LEU A 68 4.17 -20.75 -3.68
N GLU A 69 4.41 -21.65 -4.63
CA GLU A 69 4.66 -21.25 -6.04
C GLU A 69 3.51 -20.40 -6.60
N ILE A 70 2.27 -20.84 -6.43
CA ILE A 70 1.09 -20.15 -6.97
C ILE A 70 0.83 -18.82 -6.25
N PRO A 71 0.76 -18.77 -4.91
CA PRO A 71 0.62 -17.50 -4.17
C PRO A 71 1.68 -16.44 -4.53
N VAL A 72 2.95 -16.85 -4.69
CA VAL A 72 4.03 -15.93 -5.09
C VAL A 72 3.80 -15.40 -6.50
N ARG A 73 3.49 -16.29 -7.47
CA ARG A 73 3.24 -15.88 -8.86
C ARG A 73 1.99 -15.01 -9.00
N ASN A 74 0.94 -15.29 -8.23
CA ASN A 74 -0.27 -14.47 -8.21
C ASN A 74 0.02 -13.08 -7.61
N SER A 75 0.76 -13.00 -6.52
CA SER A 75 1.17 -11.72 -5.92
C SER A 75 1.98 -10.86 -6.91
N ILE A 76 2.95 -11.49 -7.60
CA ILE A 76 3.71 -10.86 -8.70
C ILE A 76 2.77 -10.35 -9.79
N THR A 77 1.83 -11.18 -10.21
CA THR A 77 0.86 -10.86 -11.27
C THR A 77 0.02 -9.64 -10.89
N VAL A 78 -0.48 -9.58 -9.66
CA VAL A 78 -1.31 -8.48 -9.17
C VAL A 78 -0.53 -7.16 -9.13
N TRP A 79 0.70 -7.16 -8.62
CA TRP A 79 1.57 -5.97 -8.62
C TRP A 79 1.95 -5.53 -10.04
N ASN A 80 2.24 -6.46 -10.95
CA ASN A 80 2.57 -6.16 -12.35
C ASN A 80 1.35 -5.68 -13.17
N GLN A 81 0.14 -6.19 -12.89
CA GLN A 81 -1.09 -5.75 -13.56
C GLN A 81 -1.45 -4.32 -13.17
N PHE A 82 -1.09 -3.92 -11.95
CA PHE A 82 -1.22 -2.55 -11.48
C PHE A 82 -2.62 -1.96 -11.68
N THR A 83 -3.65 -2.80 -11.51
CA THR A 83 -5.05 -2.45 -11.72
C THR A 83 -5.76 -2.47 -10.37
N PRO A 84 -5.91 -1.30 -9.72
CA PRO A 84 -6.60 -1.25 -8.43
C PRO A 84 -8.10 -1.51 -8.58
N THR A 85 -8.70 -2.13 -7.57
CA THR A 85 -10.13 -2.46 -7.54
C THR A 85 -10.82 -1.91 -6.29
N GLN A 86 -12.14 -2.10 -6.25
CA GLN A 86 -12.98 -1.98 -5.06
C GLN A 86 -13.65 -3.33 -4.83
N GLY A 87 -13.99 -3.64 -3.59
CA GLY A 87 -14.47 -4.96 -3.18
C GLY A 87 -13.36 -6.00 -3.10
N ASN A 88 -12.11 -5.56 -2.83
CA ASN A 88 -10.93 -6.42 -2.82
C ASN A 88 -10.79 -7.30 -1.56
N VAL A 89 -11.76 -7.26 -0.64
CA VAL A 89 -11.77 -8.04 0.60
C VAL A 89 -12.96 -8.99 0.65
N ASN A 90 -12.72 -10.27 0.91
CA ASN A 90 -13.78 -11.22 1.27
C ASN A 90 -13.61 -11.65 2.73
N ARG A 91 -14.65 -11.43 3.56
CA ARG A 91 -14.65 -11.80 4.97
C ARG A 91 -16.07 -12.06 5.51
N PRO A 92 -16.39 -13.26 6.03
CA PRO A 92 -15.60 -14.47 5.89
C PRO A 92 -15.53 -14.90 4.42
N ASP A 93 -14.36 -15.32 3.96
CA ASP A 93 -14.21 -15.91 2.63
C ASP A 93 -14.71 -17.37 2.65
N PRO A 94 -15.67 -17.74 1.78
CA PRO A 94 -16.17 -19.12 1.69
C PRO A 94 -15.13 -20.14 1.20
N GLU A 95 -14.01 -19.71 0.60
CA GLU A 95 -12.89 -20.58 0.20
C GLU A 95 -12.04 -21.03 1.39
N LEU A 96 -12.13 -20.32 2.52
CA LEU A 96 -11.29 -20.53 3.70
C LEU A 96 -12.09 -21.11 4.88
N ASP A 97 -11.48 -22.04 5.59
CA ASP A 97 -11.95 -22.41 6.92
C ASP A 97 -11.78 -21.25 7.91
N VAL A 98 -12.60 -21.22 8.97
CA VAL A 98 -12.61 -20.12 9.97
C VAL A 98 -11.27 -19.91 10.69
N SER A 99 -10.41 -20.93 10.69
CA SER A 99 -9.07 -20.87 11.29
C SER A 99 -7.95 -20.73 10.27
N GLU A 100 -8.25 -20.72 8.98
CA GLU A 100 -7.24 -20.57 7.94
C GLU A 100 -6.86 -19.10 7.71
N VAL A 101 -5.61 -18.90 7.35
CA VAL A 101 -5.07 -17.61 6.88
C VAL A 101 -4.66 -17.78 5.43
N ASP A 102 -5.08 -16.86 4.57
CA ASP A 102 -4.66 -16.88 3.17
C ASP A 102 -3.19 -16.47 3.00
N ALA A 103 -2.34 -17.40 2.56
CA ALA A 103 -0.92 -17.13 2.32
C ALA A 103 -0.71 -16.12 1.18
N GLU A 104 -1.58 -16.11 0.16
CA GLU A 104 -1.50 -15.18 -0.97
C GLU A 104 -1.76 -13.73 -0.53
N SER A 105 -2.76 -13.50 0.32
CA SER A 105 -3.04 -12.17 0.88
C SER A 105 -1.88 -11.62 1.70
N VAL A 106 -1.26 -12.47 2.53
CA VAL A 106 -0.07 -12.07 3.31
C VAL A 106 1.11 -11.83 2.37
N LEU A 107 1.34 -12.69 1.38
CA LEU A 107 2.42 -12.48 0.40
C LEU A 107 2.25 -11.19 -0.39
N LEU A 108 1.03 -10.88 -0.86
CA LEU A 108 0.75 -9.67 -1.61
C LEU A 108 1.11 -8.42 -0.79
N HIS A 109 0.76 -8.43 0.50
CA HIS A 109 1.13 -7.42 1.48
C HIS A 109 2.64 -7.29 1.68
N GLU A 110 3.33 -8.40 1.94
CA GLU A 110 4.76 -8.37 2.20
C GLU A 110 5.58 -7.98 0.95
N VAL A 111 5.11 -8.34 -0.25
CA VAL A 111 5.70 -7.83 -1.51
C VAL A 111 5.58 -6.31 -1.58
N GLY A 112 4.44 -5.73 -1.17
CA GLY A 112 4.23 -4.28 -1.08
C GLY A 112 5.27 -3.59 -0.19
N HIS A 113 5.61 -4.17 0.96
CA HIS A 113 6.72 -3.71 1.79
C HIS A 113 8.07 -3.82 1.07
N CYS A 114 8.33 -4.94 0.41
CA CYS A 114 9.58 -5.20 -0.31
C CYS A 114 9.78 -4.32 -1.56
N ILE A 115 8.75 -3.61 -2.01
CA ILE A 115 8.83 -2.60 -3.08
C ILE A 115 8.68 -1.15 -2.57
N GLY A 116 8.60 -0.97 -1.24
CA GLY A 116 8.78 0.34 -0.59
C GLY A 116 7.59 0.88 0.18
N LEU A 117 6.44 0.22 0.20
CA LEU A 117 5.25 0.72 0.89
C LEU A 117 5.27 0.40 2.37
N ALA A 118 4.70 1.26 3.21
CA ALA A 118 4.44 1.01 4.62
C ALA A 118 2.93 0.91 4.89
N HIS A 119 2.57 0.50 6.11
CA HIS A 119 1.17 0.52 6.51
C HIS A 119 0.60 1.95 6.49
N PRO A 120 -0.61 2.17 5.96
CA PRO A 120 -1.29 3.46 6.01
C PRO A 120 -1.88 3.74 7.40
N ASN A 121 -2.08 2.71 8.23
CA ASN A 121 -2.52 2.84 9.62
C ASN A 121 -1.34 2.77 10.61
N LEU A 122 -1.54 3.26 11.84
CA LEU A 122 -0.54 3.23 12.92
C LEU A 122 0.01 1.83 13.20
N ALA A 123 -0.86 0.83 13.06
CA ALA A 123 -0.49 -0.58 13.10
C ALA A 123 0.26 -0.96 14.39
N SER A 124 0.78 -2.18 14.48
CA SER A 124 1.41 -2.71 15.69
C SER A 124 2.77 -2.07 16.00
N GLU A 125 3.46 -1.51 15.00
CA GLU A 125 4.72 -0.80 15.18
C GLU A 125 4.60 0.48 16.02
N SER A 126 3.41 1.08 16.09
CA SER A 126 3.12 2.20 16.99
C SER A 126 3.12 1.81 18.48
N GLY A 127 3.05 0.51 18.79
CA GLY A 127 2.84 0.00 20.14
C GLY A 127 1.40 0.09 20.65
N LEU A 128 0.48 0.61 19.83
CA LEU A 128 -0.96 0.62 20.11
C LEU A 128 -1.58 -0.75 19.84
N SER A 129 -2.79 -0.96 20.35
CA SER A 129 -3.49 -2.24 20.24
C SER A 129 -4.97 -2.04 20.01
N GLY A 130 -5.63 -3.04 19.41
CA GLY A 130 -7.06 -2.94 19.09
C GLY A 130 -7.33 -1.86 18.05
N SER A 131 -8.46 -1.17 18.17
CA SER A 131 -8.89 -0.13 17.24
C SER A 131 -7.95 1.08 17.19
N ASP A 132 -7.18 1.33 18.25
CA ASP A 132 -6.22 2.44 18.28
C ASP A 132 -5.12 2.29 17.22
N ALA A 133 -4.82 1.07 16.79
CA ALA A 133 -3.87 0.80 15.71
C ALA A 133 -4.47 1.05 14.30
N HIS A 134 -5.76 1.37 14.18
CA HIS A 134 -6.44 1.57 12.90
C HIS A 134 -6.42 3.02 12.42
N TYR A 135 -6.04 3.98 13.26
CA TYR A 135 -5.91 5.39 12.86
C TYR A 135 -4.86 5.56 11.76
N ALA A 136 -5.03 6.59 10.93
CA ALA A 136 -4.04 6.97 9.93
C ALA A 136 -2.65 7.11 10.54
N LYS A 137 -1.64 6.59 9.85
CA LYS A 137 -0.27 6.52 10.34
C LYS A 137 0.34 7.90 10.56
N THR A 138 0.89 8.09 11.75
CA THR A 138 1.55 9.32 12.20
C THR A 138 2.78 8.99 13.03
N LEU A 139 3.56 10.01 13.35
CA LEU A 139 4.36 10.01 14.57
C LEU A 139 3.69 10.84 15.65
N GLU A 140 4.02 10.51 16.89
CA GLU A 140 3.70 11.35 18.05
C GLU A 140 4.21 12.78 17.82
N GLY A 141 3.37 13.75 18.18
CA GLY A 141 3.71 15.16 18.12
C GLY A 141 4.68 15.61 19.23
N PRO A 142 4.93 16.92 19.36
CA PRO A 142 5.72 17.50 20.44
C PRO A 142 5.30 17.13 21.87
N ASN A 143 4.10 16.59 22.07
CA ASN A 143 3.59 16.11 23.36
C ASN A 143 4.04 14.67 23.71
N ASP A 144 4.74 13.97 22.81
CA ASP A 144 5.20 12.57 22.92
C ASP A 144 4.05 11.56 23.18
N VAL A 145 2.86 11.79 22.61
CA VAL A 145 1.69 10.89 22.68
C VAL A 145 0.91 10.94 21.37
N TYR A 146 0.33 9.82 20.94
CA TYR A 146 -0.64 9.82 19.83
C TYR A 146 -1.96 10.47 20.23
N ASP A 147 -2.39 11.47 19.47
CA ASP A 147 -3.73 12.04 19.57
C ASP A 147 -4.73 11.16 18.79
N LEU A 148 -5.59 10.42 19.51
CA LEU A 148 -6.52 9.42 18.96
C LEU A 148 -7.98 9.80 19.27
N ASP A 149 -8.57 10.66 18.46
CA ASP A 149 -9.98 11.06 18.55
C ASP A 149 -10.64 10.89 17.17
N PRO A 150 -11.68 10.03 17.03
CA PRO A 150 -12.28 9.67 15.75
C PRO A 150 -13.28 10.73 15.26
N GLY A 151 -13.18 11.97 15.74
CA GLY A 151 -13.98 13.06 15.21
C GLY A 151 -15.47 12.96 15.51
N ALA A 152 -16.27 13.60 14.66
CA ALA A 152 -17.71 13.73 14.84
C ALA A 152 -18.48 12.51 14.33
N ASP A 153 -17.98 11.83 13.30
CA ASP A 153 -18.60 10.61 12.76
C ASP A 153 -18.35 9.37 13.66
N GLN A 154 -17.32 9.43 14.52
CA GLN A 154 -16.88 8.35 15.41
C GLN A 154 -16.31 7.15 14.65
N VAL A 155 -15.83 7.35 13.43
CA VAL A 155 -15.24 6.34 12.54
C VAL A 155 -13.75 6.61 12.43
N ILE A 156 -12.94 5.60 12.76
CA ILE A 156 -11.48 5.75 12.79
C ILE A 156 -10.91 5.77 11.38
N GLY A 157 -9.97 6.67 11.13
CA GLY A 157 -9.25 6.78 9.86
C GLY A 157 -10.02 7.57 8.81
N THR A 158 -11.04 8.33 9.22
CA THR A 158 -11.80 9.23 8.34
C THR A 158 -11.23 10.64 8.38
N ARG A 159 -11.73 11.48 7.47
CA ARG A 159 -11.27 12.86 7.27
C ARG A 159 -11.54 13.82 8.43
N ASP A 160 -12.39 13.49 9.40
CA ASP A 160 -12.67 14.30 10.59
C ASP A 160 -11.99 13.78 11.85
N ASP A 161 -11.11 12.77 11.73
CA ASP A 161 -10.18 12.39 12.79
C ASP A 161 -9.45 13.62 13.35
N GLN A 162 -9.46 13.77 14.67
CA GLN A 162 -8.81 14.85 15.39
C GLN A 162 -7.47 14.37 15.92
N ARG A 163 -6.40 14.69 15.19
CA ARG A 163 -5.05 14.16 15.43
C ARG A 163 -4.10 15.15 16.11
N GLY A 164 -4.65 16.22 16.68
CA GLY A 164 -3.93 17.17 17.51
C GLY A 164 -2.59 17.65 16.93
N ASP A 165 -1.48 17.30 17.56
CA ASP A 165 -0.13 17.66 17.12
C ASP A 165 0.68 16.51 16.46
N ASP A 166 0.03 15.37 16.19
CA ASP A 166 0.62 14.25 15.46
C ASP A 166 1.16 14.69 14.09
N LEU A 167 2.31 14.11 13.71
CA LEU A 167 2.92 14.33 12.41
C LEU A 167 2.41 13.29 11.41
N ASN A 168 1.62 13.73 10.43
CA ASN A 168 1.15 12.88 9.34
C ASN A 168 2.31 12.29 8.51
N LEU A 169 2.20 11.00 8.19
CA LEU A 169 3.10 10.29 7.29
C LEU A 169 2.43 9.81 6.00
N ASN A 170 1.11 9.95 5.88
CA ASN A 170 0.36 9.53 4.69
C ASN A 170 0.41 10.60 3.60
N TRP A 171 0.85 10.22 2.41
CA TRP A 171 0.73 10.99 1.18
C TRP A 171 -0.70 10.92 0.70
N PHE A 172 -1.40 12.06 0.70
CA PHE A 172 -2.77 12.16 0.27
C PHE A 172 -2.96 13.06 -0.94
N HIS A 173 -4.03 12.84 -1.70
CA HIS A 173 -4.37 13.74 -2.80
C HIS A 173 -5.05 15.01 -2.32
N GLU A 174 -4.44 16.14 -2.63
CA GLU A 174 -4.78 17.46 -2.07
C GLU A 174 -6.22 17.89 -2.36
N SER A 175 -6.81 17.46 -3.48
CA SER A 175 -8.15 17.93 -3.86
C SER A 175 -9.30 17.10 -3.27
N SER A 176 -9.04 15.92 -2.71
CA SER A 176 -10.07 14.92 -2.42
C SER A 176 -9.90 14.19 -1.11
N ASN A 177 -8.68 13.73 -0.77
CA ASN A 177 -8.41 12.95 0.43
C ASN A 177 -9.43 11.79 0.65
N ASP A 178 -9.46 10.89 -0.34
CA ASP A 178 -10.36 9.76 -0.63
C ASP A 178 -9.52 8.55 -1.13
N PRO A 179 -9.18 7.60 -0.25
CA PRO A 179 -8.31 6.45 -0.51
C PRO A 179 -8.88 5.41 -1.49
N PHE A 180 -10.07 5.61 -2.05
CA PHE A 180 -10.76 4.58 -2.84
C PHE A 180 -10.81 4.85 -4.34
N SER A 181 -9.96 5.76 -4.87
CA SER A 181 -10.38 6.46 -6.08
C SER A 181 -9.24 6.95 -6.99
N TRP A 182 -9.19 6.53 -8.26
CA TRP A 182 -8.01 6.65 -9.15
C TRP A 182 -7.91 7.97 -9.96
N PRO A 183 -7.05 8.97 -9.61
CA PRO A 183 -6.91 10.17 -10.41
C PRO A 183 -5.95 9.96 -11.60
N ALA A 184 -6.03 10.86 -12.59
CA ALA A 184 -5.22 10.75 -13.81
C ALA A 184 -3.74 11.12 -13.62
N THR A 185 -3.45 11.98 -12.64
CA THR A 185 -2.10 12.41 -12.26
C THR A 185 -1.87 12.00 -10.82
N ILE A 186 -0.79 11.28 -10.58
CA ILE A 186 -0.38 10.83 -9.23
C ILE A 186 1.10 11.19 -9.10
N ASP A 187 1.34 12.39 -8.60
CA ASP A 187 2.68 12.95 -8.45
C ASP A 187 2.69 14.07 -7.38
N GLY A 188 3.85 14.65 -7.10
CA GLY A 188 4.03 15.70 -6.09
C GLY A 188 3.38 17.06 -6.41
N SER A 189 2.63 17.18 -7.52
CA SER A 189 1.78 18.35 -7.82
C SER A 189 0.32 18.14 -7.43
N THR A 190 -0.04 16.90 -7.08
CA THR A 190 -1.41 16.49 -6.74
C THR A 190 -1.47 15.75 -5.39
N TYR A 191 -0.32 15.28 -4.89
CA TYR A 191 -0.18 14.60 -3.62
C TYR A 191 0.73 15.37 -2.67
N SER A 192 0.32 15.43 -1.40
CA SER A 192 1.06 16.06 -0.31
C SER A 192 1.02 15.19 0.95
N VAL A 193 1.94 15.45 1.86
CA VAL A 193 1.93 14.92 3.25
C VAL A 193 1.57 16.01 4.26
N ASP A 194 1.54 17.27 3.84
CA ASP A 194 1.24 18.40 4.70
C ASP A 194 -0.27 18.52 4.87
N VAL A 195 -0.77 18.24 6.07
CA VAL A 195 -2.21 18.29 6.39
C VAL A 195 -2.84 19.66 6.11
N SER A 196 -2.06 20.74 5.97
CA SER A 196 -2.58 22.04 5.56
C SER A 196 -3.02 22.10 4.09
N ASP A 197 -2.62 21.13 3.28
CA ASP A 197 -3.06 20.95 1.88
C ASP A 197 -4.36 20.14 1.76
N LEU A 198 -4.94 19.68 2.88
CA LEU A 198 -6.21 18.97 2.88
C LEU A 198 -7.36 19.82 2.32
N PRO A 199 -8.37 19.19 1.68
CA PRO A 199 -9.56 19.88 1.23
C PRO A 199 -10.24 20.65 2.36
N THR A 200 -10.87 21.79 2.04
CA THR A 200 -11.61 22.56 3.04
C THR A 200 -12.68 21.70 3.72
N GLY A 201 -12.59 21.59 5.04
CA GLY A 201 -13.51 20.81 5.88
C GLY A 201 -13.02 19.40 6.19
N HIS A 202 -11.85 19.00 5.69
CA HIS A 202 -11.13 17.81 6.14
C HIS A 202 -10.14 18.25 7.23
N GLU A 203 -10.11 17.51 8.32
CA GLU A 203 -9.30 17.76 9.51
C GLU A 203 -8.07 16.83 9.54
N PHE A 204 -8.18 15.65 8.94
CA PHE A 204 -7.05 14.74 8.76
C PHE A 204 -7.14 13.88 7.50
N VAL A 205 -6.12 13.06 7.29
CA VAL A 205 -6.00 12.15 6.17
C VAL A 205 -6.92 10.93 6.34
N GLU A 206 -7.71 10.62 5.30
CA GLU A 206 -8.61 9.45 5.25
C GLU A 206 -7.86 8.25 4.65
N ILE A 207 -7.90 7.07 5.27
CA ILE A 207 -7.17 5.86 4.81
C ILE A 207 -8.11 4.70 4.46
N ALA A 208 -7.72 3.84 3.51
CA ALA A 208 -8.53 2.68 3.10
C ALA A 208 -8.47 1.56 4.16
N GLY A 209 -9.26 1.71 5.23
CA GLY A 209 -9.33 0.81 6.38
C GLY A 209 -10.70 0.19 6.63
N TRP A 210 -10.77 -0.70 7.63
CA TRP A 210 -11.98 -1.46 8.01
C TRP A 210 -13.20 -0.62 8.37
N ASP A 211 -13.00 0.53 9.02
CA ASP A 211 -14.10 1.34 9.51
C ASP A 211 -14.60 2.32 8.43
N VAL A 212 -13.69 2.72 7.53
CA VAL A 212 -13.94 3.73 6.50
C VAL A 212 -14.81 3.19 5.36
N TRP A 213 -14.58 1.97 4.88
CA TRP A 213 -15.35 1.45 3.73
C TRP A 213 -16.86 1.30 4.03
N ASP A 214 -17.22 0.97 5.28
CA ASP A 214 -18.62 0.87 5.75
C ASP A 214 -19.27 2.27 5.80
N GLU A 215 -18.59 3.27 6.37
CA GLU A 215 -19.05 4.66 6.39
C GLU A 215 -19.24 5.23 4.97
N ARG A 216 -18.42 4.78 4.03
CA ARG A 216 -18.47 5.20 2.62
C ARG A 216 -19.47 4.41 1.78
N GLU A 217 -20.19 3.45 2.36
CA GLU A 217 -21.12 2.55 1.66
C GLU A 217 -20.48 1.87 0.43
N LEU A 218 -19.20 1.51 0.54
CA LEU A 218 -18.45 0.84 -0.53
C LEU A 218 -18.61 -0.69 -0.43
N ASP A 219 -18.26 -1.41 -1.50
CA ASP A 219 -18.00 -2.85 -1.36
C ASP A 219 -16.75 -3.05 -0.49
N HIS A 220 -16.65 -4.15 0.26
CA HIS A 220 -15.54 -4.47 1.19
C HIS A 220 -14.15 -4.14 0.60
N THR A 221 -13.66 -2.92 0.83
CA THR A 221 -12.47 -2.38 0.16
C THR A 221 -11.49 -1.88 1.20
N ILE A 222 -10.27 -2.40 1.18
CA ILE A 222 -9.22 -2.03 2.14
C ILE A 222 -7.88 -2.02 1.41
N ALA A 223 -6.98 -1.10 1.77
CA ALA A 223 -5.60 -1.16 1.30
C ALA A 223 -5.00 -2.54 1.61
N VAL A 224 -4.34 -3.14 0.62
CA VAL A 224 -3.53 -4.35 0.84
C VAL A 224 -2.53 -4.05 1.94
N MET A 225 -1.93 -2.86 1.94
CA MET A 225 -0.99 -2.42 2.97
C MET A 225 -1.62 -2.10 4.33
N PHE A 226 -2.94 -2.11 4.52
CA PHE A 226 -3.54 -1.93 5.85
C PHE A 226 -3.22 -3.13 6.76
N GLN A 227 -2.52 -2.92 7.88
CA GLN A 227 -2.16 -4.04 8.76
C GLN A 227 -3.39 -4.67 9.41
N GLY A 228 -3.38 -6.00 9.52
CA GLY A 228 -4.38 -6.75 10.28
C GLY A 228 -5.25 -7.67 9.43
N ILE A 229 -4.65 -8.37 8.46
CA ILE A 229 -5.27 -9.52 7.80
C ILE A 229 -5.61 -10.54 8.90
N THR A 230 -6.84 -11.05 8.89
CA THR A 230 -7.31 -12.03 9.88
C THR A 230 -7.62 -13.38 9.26
N ASN A 231 -7.97 -14.37 10.09
CA ASN A 231 -8.39 -15.67 9.60
C ASN A 231 -9.69 -15.57 8.79
N SER A 232 -9.87 -16.46 7.81
CA SER A 232 -11.03 -16.52 6.91
C SER A 232 -11.22 -15.22 6.13
N GLU A 233 -10.13 -14.58 5.76
CA GLU A 233 -10.12 -13.33 5.01
C GLU A 233 -9.16 -13.44 3.83
N THR A 234 -9.58 -12.92 2.67
CA THR A 234 -8.71 -12.76 1.50
C THR A 234 -8.65 -11.30 1.08
N ARG A 235 -7.47 -10.89 0.61
CA ARG A 235 -7.11 -9.60 0.00
C ARG A 235 -6.15 -9.87 -1.17
N ARG A 236 -6.69 -10.25 -2.32
CA ARG A 236 -5.90 -10.71 -3.48
C ARG A 236 -5.84 -9.71 -4.63
N GLU A 237 -6.40 -8.51 -4.45
CA GLU A 237 -6.36 -7.43 -5.43
C GLU A 237 -5.91 -6.13 -4.76
N LEU A 238 -5.21 -5.27 -5.52
CA LEU A 238 -4.74 -3.99 -5.00
C LEU A 238 -5.90 -3.04 -4.74
N ASN A 239 -5.81 -2.31 -3.64
CA ASN A 239 -6.58 -1.10 -3.52
C ASN A 239 -5.92 0.02 -4.33
N HIS A 240 -6.78 0.95 -4.66
CA HIS A 240 -6.51 2.29 -5.15
C HIS A 240 -5.29 2.97 -4.49
N ASP A 241 -5.18 2.96 -3.17
CA ASP A 241 -4.07 3.59 -2.47
C ASP A 241 -2.71 2.94 -2.70
N ASP A 242 -2.70 1.60 -2.65
CA ASP A 242 -1.48 0.81 -2.83
C ASP A 242 -0.84 1.13 -4.18
N ALA A 243 -1.66 1.14 -5.23
CA ALA A 243 -1.23 1.49 -6.57
C ALA A 243 -0.84 2.98 -6.68
N ALA A 244 -1.53 3.89 -5.97
CA ALA A 244 -1.21 5.32 -6.06
C ALA A 244 0.17 5.63 -5.47
N MET A 245 0.53 5.00 -4.35
CA MET A 245 1.85 5.19 -3.74
C MET A 245 2.97 4.69 -4.62
N ILE A 246 2.80 3.52 -5.24
CA ILE A 246 3.77 3.04 -6.22
C ILE A 246 3.87 3.99 -7.42
N ARG A 247 2.75 4.51 -7.91
CA ARG A 247 2.76 5.48 -9.01
C ARG A 247 3.49 6.77 -8.65
N LEU A 248 3.28 7.29 -7.44
CA LEU A 248 4.00 8.44 -6.91
C LEU A 248 5.50 8.16 -6.84
N ALA A 249 5.90 6.97 -6.37
CA ALA A 249 7.30 6.57 -6.36
C ALA A 249 7.87 6.46 -7.76
N MET A 250 7.12 5.95 -8.74
CA MET A 250 7.53 5.82 -10.14
C MET A 250 7.76 7.16 -10.84
N GLY A 251 7.24 8.28 -10.31
CA GLY A 251 7.62 9.64 -10.70
C GLY A 251 9.07 10.01 -10.33
N GLY A 252 9.82 9.09 -9.74
CA GLY A 252 11.25 9.19 -9.52
C GLY A 252 11.66 10.29 -8.54
N THR A 253 12.87 10.82 -8.74
CA THR A 253 13.51 11.76 -7.78
C THR A 253 12.98 13.20 -7.86
N ASP A 254 12.27 13.57 -8.92
CA ASP A 254 11.57 14.85 -8.99
C ASP A 254 10.09 14.76 -8.65
N ARG A 255 9.59 13.53 -8.44
CA ARG A 255 8.21 13.22 -8.03
C ARG A 255 7.21 13.81 -9.02
N THR A 256 7.56 13.90 -10.30
CA THR A 256 6.71 14.51 -11.33
C THR A 256 6.46 13.47 -12.42
N GLN A 257 5.19 13.13 -12.63
CA GLN A 257 4.79 12.15 -13.62
C GLN A 257 5.01 12.68 -15.05
N GLY A 258 5.49 11.82 -15.93
CA GLY A 258 5.68 12.10 -17.36
C GLY A 258 7.00 12.81 -17.64
N THR A 259 8.00 12.63 -16.78
CA THR A 259 9.32 13.25 -16.94
C THR A 259 10.39 12.20 -17.22
N ALA A 260 11.58 12.65 -17.59
CA ALA A 260 12.71 11.75 -17.74
C ALA A 260 13.12 11.08 -16.42
N LYS A 261 12.65 11.55 -15.25
CA LYS A 261 12.95 10.94 -13.96
C LYS A 261 12.07 9.74 -13.64
N ASP A 262 11.05 9.49 -14.44
CA ASP A 262 10.18 8.34 -14.25
C ASP A 262 10.96 7.04 -14.39
N TYR A 263 10.47 5.99 -13.73
CA TYR A 263 10.91 4.63 -13.96
C TYR A 263 9.74 3.67 -13.99
N THR A 264 9.97 2.50 -14.57
CA THR A 264 9.05 1.36 -14.53
C THR A 264 9.70 0.19 -13.82
N TYR A 265 8.89 -0.73 -13.31
CA TYR A 265 9.39 -2.00 -12.80
C TYR A 265 8.52 -3.16 -13.28
N GLU A 266 9.11 -4.35 -13.25
CA GLU A 266 8.46 -5.63 -13.46
C GLU A 266 9.00 -6.59 -12.40
N LEU A 267 8.09 -7.26 -11.68
CA LEU A 267 8.43 -8.38 -10.81
C LEU A 267 8.51 -9.67 -11.63
N GLU A 268 9.56 -10.45 -11.45
CA GLU A 268 9.77 -11.70 -12.19
C GLU A 268 9.85 -12.89 -11.21
N TYR A 269 9.11 -13.95 -11.48
CA TYR A 269 9.22 -15.18 -10.68
C TYR A 269 10.51 -15.93 -11.02
N GLY A 270 11.45 -15.99 -10.08
CA GLY A 270 12.74 -16.66 -10.28
C GLY A 270 12.78 -18.13 -9.83
N GLY A 271 11.67 -18.69 -9.34
CA GLY A 271 11.62 -20.09 -8.93
C GLY A 271 12.07 -20.33 -7.49
N VAL A 272 12.77 -21.45 -7.27
CA VAL A 272 13.36 -21.79 -5.96
C VAL A 272 14.85 -21.48 -6.01
N ASP A 273 15.24 -20.36 -5.40
CA ASP A 273 16.60 -19.81 -5.40
C ASP A 273 16.80 -18.89 -4.19
N ASP A 274 18.06 -18.63 -3.82
CA ASP A 274 18.46 -17.68 -2.76
C ASP A 274 19.24 -16.45 -3.30
N ASP A 275 19.43 -16.35 -4.63
CA ASP A 275 20.09 -15.23 -5.31
C ASP A 275 19.07 -14.35 -6.08
N CYS A 276 18.08 -13.82 -5.37
CA CYS A 276 17.04 -12.96 -5.95
C CYS A 276 16.88 -11.64 -5.17
N ASP A 277 16.33 -10.62 -5.83
CA ASP A 277 16.15 -9.28 -5.26
C ASP A 277 15.21 -9.29 -4.05
N ILE A 278 14.17 -10.13 -4.13
CA ILE A 278 13.22 -10.44 -3.05
C ILE A 278 13.22 -11.95 -2.85
N THR A 279 13.53 -12.40 -1.64
CA THR A 279 13.50 -13.82 -1.30
C THR A 279 12.38 -14.13 -0.30
N VAL A 280 11.56 -15.13 -0.58
CA VAL A 280 10.40 -15.56 0.22
C VAL A 280 10.74 -16.82 0.99
N LYS A 281 10.53 -16.82 2.31
CA LYS A 281 10.85 -17.96 3.18
C LYS A 281 9.78 -18.18 4.23
N MET A 282 9.22 -19.38 4.27
CA MET A 282 8.28 -19.81 5.30
C MET A 282 8.99 -20.67 6.34
N THR A 283 9.50 -20.04 7.39
CA THR A 283 10.14 -20.70 8.55
C THR A 283 9.97 -19.90 9.84
N GLY A 284 9.31 -18.75 9.78
CA GLY A 284 9.28 -17.75 10.83
C GLY A 284 8.44 -18.15 12.03
N GLN A 285 8.63 -17.42 13.13
CA GLN A 285 7.75 -17.48 14.30
C GLN A 285 6.72 -16.34 14.32
N SER A 286 6.99 -15.26 13.57
CA SER A 286 6.05 -14.18 13.31
C SER A 286 5.09 -14.56 12.19
N PHE A 287 4.02 -13.79 12.02
CA PHE A 287 2.99 -14.02 11.02
C PHE A 287 3.50 -13.85 9.59
N GLY A 288 3.98 -12.65 9.27
CA GLY A 288 4.60 -12.26 8.02
C GLY A 288 5.42 -11.00 8.27
N VAL A 289 6.55 -10.85 7.59
CA VAL A 289 7.36 -9.63 7.59
C VAL A 289 8.26 -9.58 6.37
N CYS A 290 8.31 -8.44 5.68
CA CYS A 290 9.38 -8.11 4.74
C CYS A 290 10.50 -7.34 5.47
N GLN A 291 11.65 -7.98 5.60
CA GLN A 291 12.87 -7.38 6.14
C GLN A 291 13.62 -6.67 5.02
N VAL A 292 13.78 -5.36 5.18
CA VAL A 292 14.39 -4.49 4.16
C VAL A 292 15.55 -3.70 4.72
N SER A 293 16.58 -3.53 3.91
CA SER A 293 17.60 -2.49 4.08
C SER A 293 17.55 -1.54 2.90
N ALA A 294 17.97 -0.30 3.08
CA ALA A 294 17.99 0.67 2.00
C ALA A 294 19.20 1.59 2.07
N THR A 295 19.48 2.22 0.93
CA THR A 295 20.54 3.22 0.75
C THR A 295 19.94 4.51 0.22
N SER A 296 20.44 5.65 0.71
CA SER A 296 20.00 6.95 0.18
C SER A 296 20.54 7.15 -1.24
N ILE A 297 19.65 7.53 -2.14
CA ILE A 297 19.97 7.91 -3.52
C ILE A 297 20.11 9.43 -3.61
N SER A 298 19.19 10.15 -2.98
CA SER A 298 19.19 11.61 -2.86
C SER A 298 18.44 12.06 -1.60
N THR A 299 18.32 13.38 -1.39
CA THR A 299 17.45 13.92 -0.34
C THR A 299 16.05 13.33 -0.49
N ASN A 300 15.52 12.77 0.60
CA ASN A 300 14.19 12.13 0.68
C ASN A 300 13.97 10.88 -0.18
N HIS A 301 14.98 10.37 -0.91
CA HIS A 301 14.80 9.19 -1.76
C HIS A 301 15.78 8.08 -1.38
N PHE A 302 15.24 6.89 -1.16
CA PHE A 302 15.97 5.70 -0.77
C PHE A 302 15.68 4.56 -1.75
N SER A 303 16.67 3.72 -2.06
CA SER A 303 16.45 2.46 -2.79
C SER A 303 16.70 1.30 -1.84
N ILE A 304 15.80 0.33 -1.85
CA ILE A 304 15.98 -0.94 -1.16
C ILE A 304 17.26 -1.61 -1.68
N SER A 305 18.11 -2.07 -0.78
CA SER A 305 19.38 -2.75 -1.09
C SER A 305 19.33 -4.25 -0.84
N SER A 306 18.33 -4.71 -0.09
CA SER A 306 18.04 -6.12 0.17
C SER A 306 16.61 -6.25 0.70
N ALA A 307 15.89 -7.29 0.29
CA ALA A 307 14.55 -7.60 0.76
C ALA A 307 14.38 -9.12 0.97
N GLU A 308 13.88 -9.51 2.15
CA GLU A 308 13.52 -10.90 2.47
C GLU A 308 12.15 -10.94 3.14
N ILE A 309 11.22 -11.71 2.59
CA ILE A 309 9.92 -12.00 3.19
C ILE A 309 10.07 -13.24 4.05
N GLU A 310 9.83 -13.12 5.35
CA GLU A 310 9.70 -14.25 6.28
C GLU A 310 8.24 -14.46 6.69
N LEU A 311 7.65 -15.55 6.21
CA LEU A 311 6.33 -16.02 6.63
C LEU A 311 6.44 -17.00 7.80
N GLY A 312 5.42 -17.02 8.64
CA GLY A 312 5.32 -17.95 9.76
C GLY A 312 5.32 -19.42 9.33
N SER A 313 5.98 -20.29 10.09
CA SER A 313 6.06 -21.73 9.82
C SER A 313 4.66 -22.37 9.77
N THR A 314 4.54 -23.44 8.99
CA THR A 314 3.31 -24.25 8.90
C THR A 314 2.98 -24.97 10.21
N SER A 315 3.91 -25.06 11.16
CA SER A 315 3.61 -25.56 12.50
C SER A 315 2.96 -24.53 13.42
N GLU A 316 3.10 -23.23 13.11
CA GLU A 316 2.61 -22.12 13.93
C GLU A 316 1.29 -21.56 13.40
N PHE A 317 1.10 -21.56 12.08
CA PHE A 317 -0.08 -21.00 11.43
C PHE A 317 -0.76 -22.02 10.50
N ASN A 318 -2.09 -21.95 10.47
CA ASN A 318 -2.91 -22.77 9.59
C ASN A 318 -3.08 -22.06 8.24
N TRP A 319 -2.09 -22.20 7.37
CA TRP A 319 -2.06 -21.54 6.07
C TRP A 319 -2.99 -22.21 5.05
N HIS A 320 -3.77 -21.40 4.36
CA HIS A 320 -4.40 -21.72 3.11
C HIS A 320 -3.49 -21.31 1.95
N PHE A 321 -3.24 -22.22 1.02
CA PHE A 321 -2.47 -21.95 -0.20
C PHE A 321 -3.39 -22.01 -1.40
N ASN A 322 -3.54 -20.88 -2.09
CA ASN A 322 -4.28 -20.86 -3.34
C ASN A 322 -3.63 -21.81 -4.37
N THR A 323 -4.47 -22.52 -5.12
CA THR A 323 -4.03 -23.54 -6.10
C THR A 323 -4.37 -23.17 -7.54
N GLU A 324 -5.02 -22.02 -7.74
CA GLU A 324 -5.38 -21.50 -9.05
C GLU A 324 -4.46 -20.32 -9.41
N LEU A 325 -3.74 -20.47 -10.53
CA LEU A 325 -2.91 -19.41 -11.08
C LEU A 325 -3.79 -18.40 -11.79
N LEU A 326 -3.59 -17.11 -11.50
CA LEU A 326 -4.21 -16.03 -12.26
C LEU A 326 -3.74 -16.08 -13.72
N GLU A 327 -4.64 -15.77 -14.65
CA GLU A 327 -4.21 -15.63 -16.05
C GLU A 327 -3.23 -14.45 -16.15
N GLU A 328 -2.05 -14.68 -16.73
CA GLU A 328 -1.11 -13.62 -17.09
C GLU A 328 -1.77 -12.75 -18.16
N PHE A 329 -2.48 -11.70 -17.74
CA PHE A 329 -2.86 -10.63 -18.64
C PHE A 329 -1.60 -9.92 -19.13
N GLN A 330 -1.60 -9.49 -20.40
CA GLN A 330 -0.51 -8.69 -20.95
C GLN A 330 -0.23 -7.53 -19.98
N ILE A 331 1.02 -7.42 -19.52
CA ILE A 331 1.52 -6.35 -18.67
C ILE A 331 0.93 -5.04 -19.17
N PHE A 332 0.23 -4.32 -18.28
CA PHE A 332 -0.43 -3.09 -18.65
C PHE A 332 0.65 -2.03 -18.85
N HIS A 333 1.12 -1.87 -20.09
CA HIS A 333 1.90 -0.71 -20.50
C HIS A 333 0.95 0.50 -20.45
N ASP A 334 0.84 1.14 -19.28
CA ASP A 334 0.19 2.44 -19.24
C ASP A 334 0.98 3.46 -20.06
N ARG A 335 0.40 4.63 -20.28
CA ARG A 335 0.84 5.61 -21.28
C ARG A 335 2.19 6.27 -21.01
N PHE A 336 2.99 5.81 -20.05
CA PHE A 336 4.39 6.18 -19.94
C PHE A 336 5.23 5.85 -21.19
N GLU A 337 4.78 4.91 -22.03
CA GLU A 337 5.49 4.54 -23.27
C GLU A 337 5.03 5.30 -24.53
N GLN A 338 4.14 6.30 -24.41
CA GLN A 338 3.66 7.06 -25.57
C GLN A 338 3.96 8.56 -25.47
N GLU A 339 5.25 8.93 -25.58
CA GLU A 339 5.69 10.15 -26.28
C GLU A 339 6.96 9.90 -27.12
#